data_AF-A0A6A6EV17-F1
#
_entry.id   AF-A0A6A6EV17-F1
#
_cell.length_a   1.000
_cell.length_b   1.000
_cell.length_c   1.000
_cell.angle_alpha   90.00
_cell.angle_beta   90.00
_cell.angle_gamma   90.00
#
_symmetry.space_group_name_H-M   'P 1'
#
loop_
_entity.id
_entity.type
_entity.pdbx_description
1 polymer ?
#
loop_
_entity_poly.entity_id
_entity_poly.type
_entity_poly.pdbx_seq_one_letter_code
_entity_poly.pdbx_strand_id
1 'polypeptide(L)'
;MPRTCITGSVKWVGMIGTAIRSNTLRSLNLSDDKDLIKILGSAVHWEPRSTLRIIRGIHEEAPRKLSIPDRTEVMKDEKGSVVGWVLLDTDDSVTADTPFFCAVIRCWRRTVQPSSSLGVVQGFNYMDEENMDIIALKERDEKPWTYERIGVGRIVDKSWKQSCWIKAIEVW
;
A
#
# COMPACT_ATOMS: atom_id res chain seq x y z
N MET A 1 10.71 27.47 0.91
CA MET A 1 10.66 27.37 -0.56
C MET A 1 9.21 27.17 -0.96
N PRO A 2 8.63 28.02 -1.82
CA PRO A 2 7.28 27.79 -2.32
C PRO A 2 7.30 26.55 -3.22
N ARG A 3 6.45 25.56 -2.91
CA ARG A 3 6.21 24.42 -3.78
C ARG A 3 5.30 24.92 -4.90
N THR A 4 5.81 24.96 -6.12
CA THR A 4 4.98 25.19 -7.31
C THR A 4 4.03 24.00 -7.42
N CYS A 5 2.76 24.17 -7.04
CA CYS A 5 1.71 23.24 -7.42
C CYS A 5 1.49 23.41 -8.92
N ILE A 6 1.92 22.43 -9.71
CA ILE A 6 1.51 22.35 -11.10
C ILE A 6 0.05 21.92 -11.08
N THR A 7 -0.86 22.87 -11.31
CA THR A 7 -2.27 22.57 -11.59
C THR A 7 -2.37 22.22 -13.08
N GLY A 8 -2.79 21.00 -13.39
CA GLY A 8 -2.98 20.56 -14.77
C GLY A 8 -3.00 19.05 -14.90
N SER A 9 -3.49 18.57 -16.04
CA SER A 9 -3.54 17.15 -16.34
C SER A 9 -2.14 16.60 -16.67
N VAL A 10 -1.79 15.45 -16.10
CA VAL A 10 -0.57 14.71 -16.47
C VAL A 10 -0.95 13.49 -17.28
N LYS A 11 -0.31 13.32 -18.43
CA LYS A 11 -0.54 12.17 -19.33
C LYS A 11 0.72 11.35 -19.53
N TRP A 12 0.60 10.03 -19.39
CA TRP A 12 1.70 9.10 -19.65
C TRP A 12 1.17 7.73 -20.10
N VAL A 13 2.06 6.88 -20.62
CA VAL A 13 1.78 5.46 -20.83
C VAL A 13 2.35 4.70 -19.65
N GLY A 14 1.50 3.94 -18.96
CA GLY A 14 1.88 3.27 -17.72
C GLY A 14 1.09 1.99 -17.46
N MET A 15 1.56 1.25 -16.46
CA MET A 15 0.86 0.09 -15.93
C MET A 15 -0.27 0.53 -15.01
N ILE A 16 -1.46 0.00 -15.23
CA ILE A 16 -2.64 0.25 -14.41
C ILE A 16 -3.39 -1.06 -14.16
N GLY A 17 -3.86 -1.24 -12.94
CA GLY A 17 -4.69 -2.37 -12.55
C GLY A 17 -5.77 -1.91 -11.57
N THR A 18 -6.55 -2.85 -11.06
CA THR A 18 -7.59 -2.60 -10.06
C THR A 18 -7.17 -3.13 -8.69
N ALA A 19 -7.63 -2.46 -7.64
CA ALA A 19 -7.57 -2.97 -6.28
C ALA A 19 -8.87 -2.65 -5.55
N ILE A 20 -9.16 -3.41 -4.51
CA ILE A 20 -10.35 -3.27 -3.68
C ILE A 20 -9.93 -2.73 -2.32
N ARG A 21 -10.61 -1.69 -1.87
CA ARG A 21 -10.40 -1.11 -0.53
C ARG A 21 -10.91 -2.06 0.54
N SER A 22 -10.15 -2.22 1.61
CA SER A 22 -10.55 -3.03 2.77
C SER A 22 -10.46 -2.19 4.04
N ASN A 23 -10.08 -2.82 5.14
CA ASN A 23 -10.06 -2.21 6.46
C ASN A 23 -8.89 -1.23 6.62
N THR A 24 -9.06 -0.24 7.50
CA THR A 24 -7.96 0.63 7.93
C THR A 24 -6.92 -0.18 8.70
N LEU A 25 -5.64 0.16 8.55
CA LEU A 25 -4.57 -0.49 9.30
C LEU A 25 -4.77 -0.40 10.81
N ARG A 26 -5.33 0.71 11.30
CA ARG A 26 -5.68 0.88 12.71
C ARG A 26 -6.66 -0.17 13.24
N SER A 27 -7.55 -0.67 12.38
CA SER A 27 -8.54 -1.68 12.79
C SER A 27 -7.97 -3.11 12.80
N LEU A 28 -6.76 -3.31 12.27
CA LEU A 28 -6.09 -4.60 12.25
C LEU A 28 -5.21 -4.76 13.49
N ASN A 29 -5.24 -5.95 14.09
CA ASN A 29 -4.33 -6.31 15.17
C ASN A 29 -2.97 -6.73 14.60
N LEU A 30 -2.15 -5.74 14.21
CA LEU A 30 -0.87 -5.94 13.52
C LEU A 30 0.30 -6.14 14.50
N SER A 31 0.17 -7.08 15.44
CA SER A 31 1.25 -7.42 16.37
C SER A 31 2.31 -8.35 15.74
N ASP A 32 1.93 -9.19 14.77
CA ASP A 32 2.84 -10.10 14.07
C ASP A 32 3.46 -9.45 12.81
N ASP A 33 4.80 -9.48 12.72
CA ASP A 33 5.54 -9.06 11.53
C ASP A 33 5.10 -9.82 10.27
N LYS A 34 4.61 -11.06 10.39
CA LYS A 34 4.08 -11.85 9.26
C LYS A 34 2.82 -11.25 8.64
N ASP A 35 2.00 -10.58 9.43
CA ASP A 35 0.81 -9.92 8.93
C ASP A 35 1.16 -8.56 8.35
N LEU A 36 2.08 -7.84 9.02
CA LEU A 36 2.53 -6.53 8.55
C LEU A 36 3.37 -6.62 7.27
N ILE A 37 4.19 -7.66 7.10
CA ILE A 37 5.03 -7.85 5.90
C ILE A 37 4.20 -8.08 4.63
N LYS A 38 2.98 -8.64 4.75
CA LYS A 38 2.05 -8.79 3.61
C LYS A 38 1.48 -7.45 3.14
N ILE A 39 1.51 -6.43 3.99
CA ILE A 39 0.98 -5.10 3.72
C ILE A 39 2.11 -4.14 3.33
N LEU A 40 3.18 -4.11 4.13
CA LEU A 40 4.28 -3.15 4.02
C LEU A 40 5.51 -3.68 3.29
N GLY A 41 5.55 -4.97 2.99
CA GLY A 41 6.77 -5.63 2.55
C GLY A 41 7.86 -5.49 3.61
N SER A 42 9.10 -5.39 3.16
CA SER A 42 10.25 -5.31 4.06
C SER A 42 10.40 -3.99 4.82
N ALA A 43 9.56 -2.99 4.54
CA ALA A 43 9.48 -1.77 5.35
C ALA A 43 8.99 -2.07 6.79
N VAL A 44 8.42 -3.25 7.04
CA VAL A 44 8.12 -3.79 8.40
C VAL A 44 9.29 -3.62 9.38
N HIS A 45 10.53 -3.68 8.90
CA HIS A 45 11.75 -3.59 9.71
C HIS A 45 12.10 -2.17 10.15
N TRP A 46 11.52 -1.16 9.50
CA TRP A 46 11.66 0.24 9.91
C TRP A 46 10.61 0.64 10.94
N GLU A 47 9.58 -0.19 11.11
CA GLU A 47 8.51 0.06 12.07
C GLU A 47 8.95 -0.37 13.48
N PRO A 48 8.85 0.51 14.49
CA PRO A 48 9.25 0.17 15.85
C PRO A 48 8.34 -0.94 16.40
N ARG A 49 8.93 -1.95 17.06
CA ARG A 49 8.13 -2.94 17.82
C ARG A 49 7.69 -2.35 19.15
N SER A 50 6.46 -2.67 19.56
CA SER A 50 5.95 -2.27 20.87
C SER A 50 6.73 -2.95 21.99
N THR A 51 7.00 -2.23 23.07
CA THR A 51 7.59 -2.84 24.27
C THR A 51 6.58 -3.79 24.90
N LEU A 52 6.98 -5.05 25.12
CA LEU A 52 6.19 -6.04 25.85
C LEU A 52 5.86 -5.52 27.25
N ARG A 53 4.57 -5.55 27.61
CA ARG A 53 4.11 -5.24 28.97
C ARG A 53 3.61 -6.52 29.62
N ILE A 54 3.97 -6.73 30.89
CA ILE A 54 3.42 -7.83 31.69
C ILE A 54 2.29 -7.25 32.54
N ILE A 55 1.06 -7.59 32.22
CA ILE A 55 -0.12 -7.17 32.98
C ILE A 55 -0.73 -8.43 33.60
N ARG A 56 -0.75 -8.49 34.93
CA ARG A 56 -1.30 -9.63 35.71
C ARG A 56 -0.71 -11.00 35.32
N GLY A 57 0.59 -11.03 35.00
CA GLY A 57 1.28 -12.25 34.60
C GLY A 57 1.07 -12.69 33.14
N ILE A 58 0.31 -11.91 32.37
CA ILE A 58 0.10 -12.11 30.93
C ILE A 58 0.97 -11.13 30.17
N HIS A 59 1.64 -11.61 29.13
CA HIS A 59 2.35 -10.77 28.19
C HIS A 59 1.33 -10.10 27.27
N GLU A 60 1.21 -8.79 27.35
CA GLU A 60 0.41 -7.98 26.43
C GLU A 60 1.34 -7.17 25.53
N GLU A 61 1.16 -7.33 24.22
CA GLU A 61 1.77 -6.48 23.20
C GLU A 61 0.79 -5.37 22.82
N ALA A 62 1.22 -4.12 22.97
CA ALA A 62 0.44 -2.99 22.49
C ALA A 62 0.44 -2.96 20.95
N PRO A 63 -0.62 -2.43 20.29
CA PRO A 63 -0.63 -2.24 18.85
C PRO A 63 0.59 -1.48 18.38
N ARG A 64 1.16 -1.91 17.26
CA ARG A 64 2.37 -1.31 16.71
C ARG A 64 2.07 0.13 16.25
N LYS A 65 2.99 1.06 16.57
CA LYS A 65 2.93 2.41 16.02
C LYS A 65 3.59 2.42 14.65
N LEU A 66 2.80 2.67 13.61
CA LEU A 66 3.30 2.70 12.23
C LEU A 66 3.72 4.12 11.82
N SER A 67 4.68 4.22 10.91
CA SER A 67 5.15 5.46 10.30
C SER A 67 4.16 6.05 9.28
N ILE A 68 3.23 5.21 8.81
CA ILE A 68 2.13 5.58 7.92
C ILE A 68 0.89 6.02 8.72
N PRO A 69 0.07 6.94 8.18
CA PRO A 69 -1.10 7.45 8.89
C PRO A 69 -2.12 6.36 9.27
N ASP A 70 -2.78 6.50 10.42
CA ASP A 70 -3.79 5.56 10.92
C ASP A 70 -4.97 5.31 9.96
N ARG A 71 -5.28 6.30 9.13
CA ARG A 71 -6.34 6.23 8.09
C ARG A 71 -5.91 5.47 6.84
N THR A 72 -4.68 4.97 6.78
CA THR A 72 -4.21 4.13 5.68
C THR A 72 -5.05 2.85 5.64
N GLU A 73 -5.47 2.46 4.45
CA GLU A 73 -6.32 1.30 4.20
C GLU A 73 -5.52 0.17 3.57
N VAL A 74 -5.91 -1.07 3.87
CA VAL A 74 -5.40 -2.25 3.16
C VAL A 74 -6.07 -2.37 1.79
N MET A 75 -5.27 -2.71 0.79
CA MET A 75 -5.74 -3.06 -0.54
C MET A 75 -5.78 -4.57 -0.71
N LYS A 76 -6.83 -5.05 -1.37
CA LYS A 76 -6.98 -6.45 -1.79
C LYS A 76 -7.12 -6.56 -3.30
N ASP A 77 -6.73 -7.71 -3.85
CA ASP A 77 -7.09 -8.09 -5.21
C ASP A 77 -8.54 -8.62 -5.28
N GLU A 78 -8.98 -8.96 -6.50
CA GLU A 78 -10.31 -9.54 -6.76
C GLU A 78 -10.54 -10.90 -6.08
N LYS A 79 -9.46 -11.60 -5.69
CA LYS A 79 -9.52 -12.87 -4.96
C LYS A 79 -9.57 -12.67 -3.45
N GLY A 80 -9.52 -11.43 -2.97
CA GLY A 80 -9.51 -11.07 -1.56
C GLY A 80 -8.12 -11.16 -0.91
N SER A 81 -7.07 -11.41 -1.67
CA SER A 81 -5.68 -11.45 -1.19
C SER A 81 -5.17 -10.05 -0.94
N VAL A 82 -4.47 -9.84 0.17
CA VAL A 82 -3.83 -8.55 0.48
C VAL A 82 -2.70 -8.29 -0.51
N VAL A 83 -2.74 -7.14 -1.18
CA VAL A 83 -1.72 -6.74 -2.15
C VAL A 83 -0.91 -5.52 -1.74
N GLY A 84 -1.34 -4.76 -0.72
CA GLY A 84 -0.62 -3.59 -0.24
C GLY A 84 -1.51 -2.63 0.56
N TRP A 85 -1.21 -1.33 0.49
CA TRP A 85 -1.93 -0.28 1.20
C TRP A 85 -2.13 1.00 0.37
N VAL A 86 -3.14 1.78 0.76
CA VAL A 86 -3.47 3.07 0.14
C VAL A 86 -3.81 4.12 1.20
N LEU A 87 -3.42 5.35 0.95
CA LEU A 87 -3.77 6.55 1.70
C LEU A 87 -4.53 7.48 0.76
N LEU A 88 -5.82 7.69 1.04
CA LEU A 88 -6.67 8.56 0.23
C LEU A 88 -6.38 10.04 0.48
N ASP A 89 -6.55 10.88 -0.54
CA ASP A 89 -6.32 12.32 -0.42
C ASP A 89 -7.42 12.99 0.42
N THR A 90 -8.65 12.50 0.37
CA THR A 90 -9.77 12.95 1.22
C THR A 90 -10.18 11.88 2.24
N ASP A 91 -10.84 12.33 3.31
CA ASP A 91 -11.40 11.46 4.36
C ASP A 91 -12.82 10.99 4.03
N ASP A 92 -13.29 11.24 2.79
CA ASP A 92 -14.66 10.93 2.41
C ASP A 92 -14.93 9.44 2.66
N SER A 93 -15.97 9.20 3.46
CA SER A 93 -16.38 7.89 3.94
C SER A 93 -16.88 7.05 2.77
N VAL A 94 -15.97 6.51 1.97
CA VAL A 94 -16.31 5.63 0.87
C VAL A 94 -16.31 4.21 1.42
N THR A 95 -17.43 3.53 1.20
CA THR A 95 -17.68 2.10 1.46
C THR A 95 -16.45 1.23 1.26
N ALA A 96 -16.13 0.42 2.28
CA ALA A 96 -15.26 -0.74 2.10
C ALA A 96 -15.76 -1.56 0.90
N ASP A 97 -14.85 -2.28 0.24
CA ASP A 97 -15.12 -3.12 -0.93
C ASP A 97 -15.37 -2.38 -2.25
N THR A 98 -15.11 -1.07 -2.31
CA THR A 98 -15.17 -0.33 -3.58
C THR A 98 -13.88 -0.55 -4.38
N PRO A 99 -13.97 -1.04 -5.65
CA PRO A 99 -12.81 -1.14 -6.52
C PRO A 99 -12.38 0.24 -7.03
N PHE A 100 -11.08 0.43 -7.21
CA PHE A 100 -10.48 1.62 -7.78
C PHE A 100 -9.28 1.25 -8.64
N PHE A 101 -8.82 2.20 -9.45
CA PHE A 101 -7.66 2.00 -10.31
C PHE A 101 -6.37 2.38 -9.59
N CYS A 102 -5.33 1.60 -9.81
CA CYS A 102 -3.98 1.85 -9.30
C CYS A 102 -3.05 2.03 -10.49
N ALA A 103 -2.50 3.23 -10.68
CA ALA A 103 -1.49 3.47 -11.70
C ALA A 103 -0.10 3.42 -11.07
N VAL A 104 0.80 2.61 -11.64
CA VAL A 104 2.18 2.48 -11.15
C VAL A 104 2.99 3.70 -11.55
N ILE A 105 3.59 4.35 -10.56
CA ILE A 105 4.51 5.48 -10.76
C ILE A 105 5.97 5.07 -10.63
N ARG A 106 6.26 4.04 -9.82
CA ARG A 106 7.62 3.59 -9.58
C ARG A 106 7.65 2.13 -9.15
N CYS A 107 8.54 1.35 -9.74
CA CYS A 107 8.87 0.01 -9.27
C CYS A 107 10.19 0.04 -8.50
N TRP A 108 10.24 -0.71 -7.41
CA TRP A 108 11.41 -0.90 -6.58
C TRP A 108 11.64 -2.37 -6.37
N ARG A 109 12.87 -2.80 -6.61
CA ARG A 109 13.30 -4.15 -6.26
C ARG A 109 14.33 -4.07 -5.17
N ARG A 110 14.22 -4.96 -4.18
CA ARG A 110 15.25 -5.06 -3.16
C ARG A 110 16.54 -5.60 -3.77
N THR A 111 17.65 -4.92 -3.50
CA THR A 111 18.98 -5.29 -4.02
C THR A 111 19.93 -5.78 -2.93
N VAL A 112 19.57 -5.59 -1.65
CA VAL A 112 20.41 -5.89 -0.50
C VAL A 112 19.68 -6.82 0.45
N GLN A 113 20.33 -7.92 0.87
CA GLN A 113 19.74 -8.85 1.85
C GLN A 113 19.48 -8.13 3.19
N PRO A 114 18.37 -8.44 3.88
CA PRO A 114 18.17 -7.97 5.25
C PRO A 114 19.28 -8.52 6.15
N SER A 115 19.80 -7.71 7.06
CA SER A 115 20.72 -8.23 8.08
C SER A 115 19.96 -9.15 9.03
N SER A 116 20.63 -10.19 9.51
CA SER A 116 20.09 -11.12 10.51
C SER A 116 19.65 -10.42 11.80
N SER A 117 20.23 -9.26 12.11
CA SER A 117 19.87 -8.42 13.26
C SER A 117 18.51 -7.73 13.16
N LEU A 118 17.88 -7.67 11.99
CA LEU A 118 16.60 -6.97 11.79
C LEU A 118 15.36 -7.81 12.11
N GLY A 119 15.51 -9.04 12.63
CA GLY A 119 14.34 -9.88 12.93
C GLY A 119 13.63 -10.35 11.66
N VAL A 120 14.36 -11.09 10.82
CA VAL A 120 13.88 -11.62 9.54
C VAL A 120 12.61 -12.47 9.74
N VAL A 121 11.59 -12.22 8.91
CA VAL A 121 10.37 -13.04 8.88
C VAL A 121 10.66 -14.34 8.14
N GLN A 122 10.53 -15.47 8.85
CA GLN A 122 10.77 -16.79 8.28
C GLN A 122 9.84 -17.07 7.10
N GLY A 123 10.41 -17.55 5.98
CA GLY A 123 9.67 -17.90 4.77
C GLY A 123 9.41 -16.74 3.80
N PHE A 124 9.70 -15.50 4.17
CA PHE A 124 9.60 -14.36 3.25
C PHE A 124 10.85 -14.26 2.37
N ASN A 125 10.66 -14.24 1.05
CA ASN A 125 11.76 -14.12 0.10
C ASN A 125 12.09 -12.64 -0.18
N TYR A 126 12.90 -12.04 0.70
CA TYR A 126 13.31 -10.64 0.60
C TYR A 126 14.01 -10.28 -0.72
N MET A 127 14.74 -11.20 -1.34
CA MET A 127 15.47 -10.90 -2.59
C MET A 127 14.57 -10.91 -3.83
N ASP A 128 13.38 -11.45 -3.69
CA ASP A 128 12.35 -11.51 -4.72
C ASP A 128 11.23 -10.50 -4.47
N GLU A 129 11.40 -9.65 -3.46
CA GLU A 129 10.51 -8.54 -3.15
C GLU A 129 10.57 -7.48 -4.24
N GLU A 130 9.40 -7.14 -4.75
CA GLU A 130 9.20 -6.05 -5.68
C GLU A 130 8.00 -5.22 -5.24
N ASN A 131 8.25 -3.95 -4.94
CA ASN A 131 7.27 -2.99 -4.49
C ASN A 131 6.95 -2.00 -5.62
N MET A 132 5.69 -1.63 -5.75
CA MET A 132 5.20 -0.67 -6.73
C MET A 132 4.54 0.49 -6.00
N ASP A 133 5.14 1.68 -6.06
CA ASP A 133 4.45 2.89 -5.63
C ASP A 133 3.39 3.22 -6.67
N ILE A 134 2.20 3.56 -6.19
CA ILE A 134 1.02 3.80 -7.03
C ILE A 134 0.37 5.15 -6.73
N ILE A 135 -0.36 5.65 -7.72
CA ILE A 135 -1.42 6.64 -7.53
C ILE A 135 -2.75 5.89 -7.57
N ALA A 136 -3.62 6.16 -6.60
CA ALA A 136 -4.98 5.69 -6.57
C ALA A 136 -5.86 6.63 -7.41
N LEU A 137 -6.66 6.05 -8.28
CA LEU A 137 -7.39 6.75 -9.34
C LEU A 137 -8.85 6.33 -9.35
N LYS A 138 -9.71 7.32 -9.59
CA LYS A 138 -11.13 7.14 -9.92
C LYS A 138 -11.34 7.52 -11.38
N GLU A 139 -12.01 6.69 -12.16
CA GLU A 139 -12.33 7.03 -13.55
C GLU A 139 -13.37 8.15 -13.59
N ARG A 140 -13.18 9.10 -14.51
CA ARG A 140 -14.14 10.20 -14.73
C ARG A 140 -15.11 9.83 -15.84
N ASP A 141 -16.38 10.17 -15.66
CA ASP A 141 -17.46 9.86 -16.61
C ASP A 141 -17.35 10.65 -17.93
N GLU A 142 -16.62 11.78 -17.93
CA GLU A 142 -16.61 12.75 -19.02
C GLU A 142 -15.83 12.29 -20.26
N LYS A 143 -14.74 11.53 -20.07
CA LYS A 143 -13.86 11.08 -21.15
C LYS A 143 -13.27 9.72 -20.81
N PRO A 144 -13.23 8.79 -21.78
CA PRO A 144 -12.60 7.50 -21.53
C PRO A 144 -11.11 7.73 -21.20
N TRP A 145 -10.54 6.91 -20.30
CA TRP A 145 -9.12 6.93 -19.90
C TRP A 145 -8.67 8.20 -19.16
N THR A 146 -9.62 9.03 -18.70
CA THR A 146 -9.33 10.16 -17.80
C THR A 146 -9.67 9.79 -16.37
N TYR A 147 -8.77 10.15 -15.47
CA TYR A 147 -8.82 9.77 -14.07
C TYR A 147 -8.70 10.99 -13.17
N GLU A 148 -9.40 10.95 -12.06
CA GLU A 148 -9.19 11.82 -10.92
C GLU A 148 -8.26 11.11 -9.94
N ARG A 149 -7.24 11.81 -9.46
CA ARG A 149 -6.42 11.30 -8.36
C ARG A 149 -7.22 11.33 -7.06
N ILE A 150 -7.27 10.18 -6.38
CA ILE A 150 -7.95 10.04 -5.08
C ILE A 150 -7.01 9.62 -3.95
N GLY A 151 -5.72 9.35 -4.23
CA GLY A 151 -4.77 8.98 -3.21
C GLY A 151 -3.43 8.45 -3.74
N VAL A 152 -2.63 7.94 -2.82
CA VAL A 152 -1.33 7.30 -3.09
C VAL A 152 -1.21 6.01 -2.30
N GLY A 153 -0.38 5.09 -2.77
CA GLY A 153 -0.21 3.83 -2.06
C GLY A 153 1.00 3.06 -2.52
N ARG A 154 1.06 1.82 -2.06
CA ARG A 154 2.06 0.85 -2.48
C ARG A 154 1.45 -0.53 -2.59
N ILE A 155 1.80 -1.20 -3.68
CA ILE A 155 1.56 -2.63 -3.88
C ILE A 155 2.86 -3.37 -3.57
N VAL A 156 2.75 -4.41 -2.75
CA VAL A 156 3.87 -5.25 -2.30
C VAL A 156 3.78 -6.67 -2.85
N ASP A 157 2.62 -7.08 -3.38
CA ASP A 157 2.49 -8.33 -4.12
C ASP A 157 2.80 -8.12 -5.61
N LYS A 158 3.94 -8.66 -6.06
CA LYS A 158 4.35 -8.62 -7.46
C LYS A 158 3.43 -9.38 -8.40
N SER A 159 2.63 -10.33 -7.90
CA SER A 159 1.69 -11.11 -8.70
C SER A 159 0.58 -10.22 -9.29
N TRP A 160 0.28 -9.10 -8.62
CA TRP A 160 -0.69 -8.10 -9.07
C TRP A 160 -0.40 -7.53 -10.46
N LYS A 161 0.87 -7.54 -10.89
CA LYS A 161 1.25 -7.12 -12.26
C LYS A 161 0.60 -7.95 -13.36
N GLN A 162 0.28 -9.21 -13.06
CA GLN A 162 -0.30 -10.13 -14.04
C GLN A 162 -1.74 -9.74 -14.41
N SER A 163 -2.43 -9.01 -13.54
CA SER A 163 -3.77 -8.46 -13.80
C SER A 163 -3.75 -7.02 -14.31
N CYS A 164 -2.57 -6.46 -14.60
CA CYS A 164 -2.45 -5.08 -15.06
C CYS A 164 -2.46 -4.95 -16.59
N TRP A 165 -2.88 -3.78 -17.05
CA TRP A 165 -2.81 -3.37 -18.45
C TRP A 165 -1.80 -2.23 -18.63
N ILE A 166 -1.20 -2.14 -19.81
CA ILE A 166 -0.40 -0.99 -20.23
C ILE A 166 -1.29 -0.10 -21.08
N LYS A 167 -1.48 1.16 -20.67
CA LYS A 167 -2.30 2.11 -21.43
C LYS A 167 -1.88 3.56 -21.24
N ALA A 168 -2.42 4.44 -22.09
CA ALA A 168 -2.38 5.87 -21.86
C ALA A 168 -3.30 6.23 -20.69
N ILE A 169 -2.74 6.94 -19.71
CA ILE A 169 -3.39 7.38 -18.48
C ILE A 169 -3.29 8.89 -18.45
N GLU A 170 -4.42 9.57 -18.28
CA GLU A 170 -4.48 11.02 -18.09
C GLU A 170 -5.11 11.31 -16.73
N VAL A 171 -4.32 11.88 -15.82
CA VAL A 171 -4.74 12.19 -14.46
C VAL A 171 -4.91 13.69 -14.31
N TRP A 172 -6.06 14.09 -13.77
CA TRP A 172 -6.43 15.47 -13.45
C TRP A 172 -6.32 15.74 -11.95
#